data_AF-T0YI60-F1
#
_entry.id   AF-T0YI60-F1
#
_cell.length_a   1.000
_cell.length_b   1.000
_cell.length_c   1.000
_cell.angle_alpha   90.00
_cell.angle_beta   90.00
_cell.angle_gamma   90.00
#
_symmetry.space_group_name_H-M   'P 1'
#
loop_
_entity.id
_entity.type
_entity.pdbx_description
1 polymer ?
#
loop_
_entity_poly.entity_id
_entity_poly.type
_entity_poly.pdbx_seq_one_letter_code
_entity_poly.pdbx_strand_id
1 'polypeptide(L)' 'LSGGLSPEQATANLNAMNVGDAPWLLSFSYGRALQQPVLQAWQGKAENVGAAQQALLKRARLNGAAQRGEYQESMENTA' A
#
# COMPACT_ATOMS: atom_id res chain seq x y z
N LEU A 1 -6.33 9.98 2.38
CA LEU A 1 -5.34 10.53 1.42
C LEU A 1 -3.91 10.19 1.90
N SER A 2 -2.93 10.03 1.01
CA SER A 2 -1.56 9.65 1.40
C SER A 2 -0.60 10.81 1.69
N GLY A 3 -0.95 12.04 1.28
CA GLY A 3 -0.40 13.27 1.87
C GLY A 3 1.09 13.57 1.70
N GLY A 4 1.82 12.81 0.86
CA GLY A 4 3.27 12.94 0.70
C GLY A 4 4.08 11.90 1.46
N LEU A 5 3.43 11.03 2.24
CA LEU A 5 4.06 9.87 2.88
C LEU A 5 4.60 8.88 1.83
N SER A 6 5.63 8.14 2.22
CA SER A 6 6.04 6.96 1.45
C SER A 6 4.91 5.92 1.42
N PRO A 7 4.90 5.00 0.43
CA PRO A 7 3.97 3.87 0.40
C PRO A 7 3.90 3.09 1.73
N GLU A 8 5.06 2.78 2.31
CA GLU A 8 5.20 1.99 3.54
C GLU A 8 4.69 2.78 4.75
N GLN A 9 5.04 4.07 4.85
CA GLN A 9 4.58 4.95 5.93
C GLN A 9 3.06 5.12 5.92
N ALA A 10 2.45 5.29 4.74
CA ALA A 10 1.00 5.41 4.64
C ALA A 10 0.29 4.14 5.17
N THR A 11 0.85 2.97 4.86
CA THR A 11 0.32 1.67 5.30
C THR A 11 0.54 1.41 6.77
N ALA A 12 1.73 1.69 7.30
CA ALA A 12 2.03 1.55 8.71
C ALA A 12 1.12 2.45 9.57
N ASN A 13 0.89 3.69 9.13
CA ASN A 13 -0.01 4.62 9.81
C ASN A 13 -1.48 4.12 9.77
N LEU A 14 -1.95 3.64 8.62
CA LEU A 14 -3.29 3.05 8.51
C LEU A 14 -3.45 1.86 9.46
N ASN A 15 -2.42 1.01 9.55
CA ASN A 15 -2.42 -0.15 10.43
C ASN A 15 -2.49 0.27 11.90
N ALA A 16 -1.63 1.19 12.32
CA ALA A 16 -1.61 1.69 13.69
C ALA A 16 -2.97 2.28 14.11
N MET A 17 -3.65 2.98 13.20
CA MET A 17 -5.00 3.49 13.46
C MET A 17 -6.05 2.38 13.60
N ASN A 18 -5.96 1.30 12.81
CA ASN A 18 -6.92 0.18 12.85
C ASN A 18 -6.62 -0.87 13.94
N VAL A 19 -5.40 -0.91 14.49
CA VAL A 19 -5.09 -1.68 15.70
C VAL A 19 -5.70 -1.02 16.94
N GLY A 20 -5.91 0.30 16.90
CA GLY A 20 -6.68 1.02 17.91
C GLY A 20 -8.18 0.78 17.78
N ASP A 21 -8.93 1.11 18.83
CA ASP A 21 -10.38 0.97 18.85
C ASP A 21 -11.04 2.20 18.21
N ALA A 22 -11.30 2.12 16.90
CA ALA A 22 -11.92 3.19 16.13
C ALA A 22 -13.44 2.93 16.01
N PRO A 23 -14.31 3.93 16.33
CA PRO A 23 -15.76 3.76 16.25
C PRO A 23 -16.31 3.72 14.81
N TRP A 24 -15.47 3.95 13.81
CA TRP A 24 -15.83 3.93 12.39
C TRP A 24 -14.77 3.17 11.57
N LEU A 25 -15.17 2.70 10.39
CA LEU A 25 -14.27 2.06 9.44
C LEU A 25 -13.19 3.03 8.95
N LEU A 26 -11.93 2.73 9.24
CA LEU A 26 -10.78 3.46 8.72
C LEU A 26 -10.16 2.70 7.56
N SER A 27 -10.29 3.25 6.35
CA SER A 27 -9.76 2.65 5.12
C SER A 27 -8.90 3.65 4.35
N PHE A 28 -8.37 3.22 3.19
CA PHE A 28 -7.50 4.02 2.36
C PHE A 28 -8.19 4.58 1.11
N SER A 29 -7.81 5.80 0.77
CA SER A 29 -8.02 6.41 -0.53
C SER A 29 -6.71 7.10 -0.89
N TYR A 30 -5.84 6.36 -1.57
CA TYR A 30 -4.45 6.73 -1.83
C TYR A 30 -4.21 6.88 -3.34
N GLY A 31 -3.56 7.99 -3.70
CA GLY A 31 -2.93 8.15 -5.01
C GLY A 31 -1.50 7.65 -4.96
N ARG A 32 -0.58 8.52 -4.57
CA ARG A 32 0.88 8.26 -4.61
C ARG A 32 1.30 6.99 -3.86
N ALA A 33 0.82 6.78 -2.64
CA ALA A 33 1.20 5.59 -1.85
C ALA A 33 0.74 4.26 -2.47
N LEU A 34 -0.23 4.28 -3.39
CA LEU A 34 -0.66 3.09 -4.12
C LEU A 34 0.03 2.97 -5.47
N GLN A 35 0.23 4.09 -6.18
CA GLN A 35 0.66 4.09 -7.59
C GLN A 35 2.17 4.34 -7.79
N GLN A 36 2.88 4.93 -6.83
CA GLN A 36 4.30 5.26 -7.02
C GLN A 36 5.18 4.02 -7.28
N PRO A 37 5.04 2.90 -6.55
CA PRO A 37 5.79 1.67 -6.86
C PRO A 37 5.42 1.08 -8.22
N VAL A 38 4.15 1.23 -8.63
CA VAL A 38 3.65 0.77 -9.94
C VAL A 38 4.33 1.53 -11.07
N LEU A 39 4.40 2.86 -10.97
CA LEU A 39 5.05 3.71 -11.97
C LEU A 39 6.56 3.45 -12.04
N GLN A 40 7.22 3.21 -10.90
CA GLN A 40 8.64 2.86 -10.83
C GLN A 40 8.94 1.51 -11.50
N ALA A 41 8.08 0.51 -11.30
CA ALA A 41 8.21 -0.78 -11.97
C ALA A 41 7.89 -0.69 -13.47
N TRP A 42 6.86 0.08 -13.84
CA TRP A 42 6.40 0.17 -15.22
C TRP A 42 7.38 0.92 -16.13
N GLN A 43 7.89 2.08 -15.69
CA GLN A 43 8.74 2.96 -16.49
C GLN A 43 8.13 3.39 -17.86
N GLY A 44 6.81 3.26 -18.04
CA GLY A 44 6.15 3.53 -19.32
C GLY A 44 6.39 2.47 -20.41
N LYS A 45 6.97 1.32 -20.06
CA LYS A 45 7.38 0.28 -21.02
C LYS A 45 6.38 -0.87 -21.05
N ALA A 46 6.01 -1.33 -22.26
CA ALA A 46 4.99 -2.36 -22.43
C ALA A 46 5.43 -3.71 -21.86
N GLU A 47 6.72 -4.04 -21.98
CA GLU A 47 7.34 -5.24 -21.42
C GLU A 47 7.28 -5.30 -19.89
N ASN A 48 7.12 -4.16 -19.21
CA ASN A 48 7.09 -4.07 -17.76
C ASN A 48 5.67 -4.11 -17.17
N VAL A 49 4.62 -4.25 -17.99
CA VAL A 49 3.23 -4.26 -17.50
C VAL A 49 3.00 -5.34 -16.44
N GLY A 50 3.58 -6.53 -16.61
CA GLY A 50 3.48 -7.61 -15.61
C GLY A 50 4.10 -7.22 -14.26
N ALA A 51 5.28 -6.60 -14.27
CA ALA A 51 5.94 -6.14 -13.05
C ALA A 51 5.14 -5.00 -12.36
N ALA A 52 4.56 -4.09 -13.15
CA ALA A 52 3.70 -3.02 -12.64
C ALA A 52 2.43 -3.56 -11.96
N GLN A 53 1.78 -4.56 -12.57
CA GLN A 53 0.60 -5.22 -11.99
C GLN A 53 0.94 -5.93 -10.67
N GLN A 54 2.08 -6.64 -10.61
CA GLN A 54 2.58 -7.26 -9.38
C GLN A 54 2.80 -6.21 -8.28
N ALA A 55 3.43 -5.08 -8.60
CA ALA A 55 3.63 -3.98 -7.65
C ALA A 55 2.30 -3.39 -7.14
N LEU A 56 1.32 -3.21 -8.04
CA LEU A 56 -0.01 -2.71 -7.66
C LEU A 56 -0.72 -3.68 -6.72
N LEU A 57 -0.73 -4.98 -7.07
CA LEU A 57 -1.37 -6.02 -6.28
C LEU A 57 -0.73 -6.14 -4.90
N LYS A 58 0.60 -6.12 -4.82
CA LYS A 58 1.33 -6.10 -3.55
C LYS A 58 0.90 -4.92 -2.69
N ARG A 59 0.95 -3.69 -3.23
CA ARG A 59 0.55 -2.50 -2.47
C ARG A 59 -0.92 -2.53 -2.03
N ALA A 60 -1.82 -3.02 -2.88
CA ALA A 60 -3.23 -3.18 -2.53
C ALA A 60 -3.43 -4.18 -1.40
N ARG A 61 -2.73 -5.32 -1.42
CA ARG A 61 -2.78 -6.34 -0.36
C ARG A 61 -2.28 -5.79 0.97
N LEU A 62 -1.17 -5.06 0.97
CA LEU A 62 -0.58 -4.50 2.19
C LEU A 62 -1.48 -3.41 2.79
N ASN A 63 -2.06 -2.53 1.97
CA ASN A 63 -3.05 -1.57 2.44
C ASN A 63 -4.33 -2.26 2.95
N GLY A 64 -4.75 -3.37 2.34
CA GLY A 64 -5.86 -4.18 2.82
C GLY A 64 -5.57 -4.86 4.17
N ALA A 65 -4.36 -5.36 4.38
CA ALA A 65 -3.93 -5.88 5.68
C ALA A 65 -3.90 -4.76 6.74
N ALA A 66 -3.38 -3.58 6.40
CA ALA A 66 -3.38 -2.43 7.29
C ALA A 66 -4.78 -1.94 7.65
N GLN A 67 -5.74 -2.00 6.72
CA GLN A 67 -7.15 -1.70 7.00
C GLN A 67 -7.73 -2.64 8.05
N ARG A 68 -7.27 -3.90 8.11
CA ARG A 68 -7.69 -4.88 9.14
C ARG A 68 -6.82 -4.85 10.41
N GLY A 69 -5.81 -3.99 10.49
CA GLY A 69 -4.87 -3.97 11.62
C GLY A 69 -3.87 -5.15 11.62
N GLU A 70 -3.69 -5.82 10.48
CA GLU A 70 -2.89 -7.05 10.34
C GLU A 70 -1.54 -6.83 9.63
N TYR A 71 -1.21 -5.59 9.24
CA TYR A 71 0.01 -5.29 8.51
C TYR A 71 1.24 -5.42 9.42
N GLN A 72 2.27 -6.09 8.89
CA GLN A 72 3.59 -6.21 9.51
C GLN A 72 4.65 -5.78 8.50
N GLU A 73 5.70 -5.09 8.96
CA GLU A 73 6.78 -4.62 8.09
C GLU A 73 7.48 -5.76 7.33
N SER A 74 7.53 -6.95 7.91
CA SER A 74 8.07 -8.15 7.25
C SER A 74 7.34 -8.52 5.94
N MET A 75 6.07 -8.13 5.80
CA MET A 75 5.28 -8.37 4.58
C MET A 75 5.80 -7.56 3.38
N GLU A 76 6.52 -6.46 3.60
CA GLU A 76 7.14 -5.67 2.52
C GLU A 76 8.22 -6.46 1.79
N ASN A 77 8.81 -7.47 2.43
CA ASN A 77 9.85 -8.32 1.84
C ASN A 77 9.30 -9.62 1.24
N THR A 78 7.99 -9.87 1.37
CA THR A 78 7.36 -11.06 0.78
C THR A 78 7.13 -10.82 -0.72
N ALA A 79 7.43 -11.85 -1.52
CA ALA A 79 7.29 -11.84 -2.98
C ALA A 79 5.82 -11.80 -3.42
#